data_AF-A0A7X7E1S4-F1
#
_entry.id   AF-A0A7X7E1S4-F1
#
_cell.length_a   1.000
_cell.length_b   1.000
_cell.length_c   1.000
_cell.angle_alpha   90.00
_cell.angle_beta   90.00
_cell.angle_gamma   90.00
#
_symmetry.space_group_name_H-M   'P 1'
#
loop_
_entity.id
_entity.type
_entity.pdbx_description
1 polymer ?
#
loop_
_entity_poly.entity_id
_entity_poly.type
_entity_poly.pdbx_seq_one_letter_code
_entity_poly.pdbx_strand_id
1 'polypeptide(L)'
;MERSSAFLRISGLIVVLFLTTIFLFCIQRDNPWDPQNGCPQPYKHDIIAETKPLIDSSMSRVDSLITILNTFQQKYISTTIYDSITKEANDSIYLLNESIKEKNRRIDSLNSTTGDCSTIQNKDTLTDSLTLLPLFDDVESLKNYRNSVAVESLKIGNYYTDADQRCSPQGVFEPWAKDSTLSIIKLQLFSWDSLIKNVEILNSKTSEYNQQKIAGYSFKRRTYNDSIRTYNAAFSQYNIYCGKQRLNTGESIRDSIAQLEPGDTLFLDSMTLNYSLRFTNIGTDTSDTIFIIGSPFMNTRLQPANFFVSRCANIRFVNIVFSGASGSGAKVEYSSSGISFENCIFSNNSFSGLEIVDSDVELKNCKIINNGASGIEMSTNGKNENMLYAKNLLVAHNKLYGIHSLSATVYISNATISDNGKDGIFLDIATKPVVLEYSNITFNNAYGLRRDNEASRIFSLYKMNIYGNTSGYFTTDTLHSVLNVDPHYVNKDENDYRIQNTSLLYNLNIGYIY
;
A
#
# COMPACT_ATOMS: atom_id res chain seq x y z
N MET A 1 60.81 -48.15 2.44
CA MET A 1 62.27 -47.96 2.59
C MET A 1 62.46 -46.83 3.59
N GLU A 2 63.16 -46.91 4.72
CA GLU A 2 63.97 -47.91 5.42
C GLU A 2 63.95 -47.47 6.90
N ARG A 3 63.64 -48.38 7.83
CA ARG A 3 64.47 -48.80 8.98
C ARG A 3 65.54 -47.78 9.44
N SER A 4 65.57 -47.47 10.74
CA SER A 4 66.50 -48.15 11.65
C SER A 4 66.32 -47.74 13.11
N SER A 5 66.17 -48.76 13.94
CA SER A 5 66.41 -48.81 15.39
C SER A 5 67.88 -48.58 15.76
N ALA A 6 68.15 -48.06 16.96
CA ALA A 6 69.29 -48.52 17.77
C ALA A 6 69.10 -48.22 19.27
N PHE A 7 69.17 -49.30 20.04
CA PHE A 7 69.34 -49.40 21.49
C PHE A 7 70.57 -48.65 22.00
N LEU A 8 70.53 -48.14 23.25
CA LEU A 8 71.63 -48.34 24.20
C LEU A 8 71.13 -48.30 25.65
N ARG A 9 71.38 -49.40 26.37
CA ARG A 9 71.26 -49.55 27.83
C ARG A 9 72.45 -48.88 28.49
N ILE A 10 72.24 -48.02 29.49
CA ILE A 10 73.23 -47.73 30.55
C ILE A 10 72.50 -47.56 31.90
N SER A 11 72.68 -48.59 32.75
CA SER A 11 72.80 -48.61 34.22
C SER A 11 72.14 -47.48 35.04
N GLY A 12 71.22 -47.76 35.95
CA GLY A 12 71.39 -48.72 37.05
C GLY A 12 71.95 -48.09 38.34
N LEU A 13 72.37 -46.80 38.32
CA LEU A 13 72.96 -46.15 39.51
C LEU A 13 72.47 -44.71 39.78
N ILE A 14 71.46 -44.22 39.05
CA ILE A 14 70.84 -42.89 39.27
C ILE A 14 69.50 -42.98 40.03
N VAL A 15 68.91 -44.18 40.15
CA VAL A 15 67.60 -44.37 40.78
C VAL A 15 67.67 -44.30 42.32
N VAL A 16 68.81 -44.60 42.94
CA VAL A 16 68.93 -44.61 44.42
C VAL A 16 69.28 -43.22 44.98
N LEU A 17 69.88 -42.32 44.19
CA LEU A 17 70.19 -40.95 44.61
C LEU A 17 69.09 -39.92 44.27
N PHE A 18 68.09 -40.31 43.46
CA PHE A 18 66.87 -39.52 43.26
C PHE A 18 65.74 -39.91 44.24
N LEU A 19 65.83 -41.07 44.90
CA LEU A 19 64.81 -41.55 45.85
C LEU A 19 65.04 -41.10 47.30
N THR A 20 66.19 -40.55 47.66
CA THR A 20 66.47 -40.03 49.01
C THR A 20 66.36 -38.51 49.15
N THR A 21 66.27 -37.76 48.04
CA THR A 21 65.91 -36.32 48.03
C THR A 21 64.41 -36.07 47.87
N ILE A 22 63.61 -37.12 47.66
CA ILE A 22 62.14 -37.02 47.56
C ILE A 22 61.44 -37.25 48.92
N PHE A 23 62.13 -37.69 49.98
CA PHE A 23 61.52 -37.83 51.33
C PHE A 23 61.68 -36.61 52.25
N LEU A 24 62.24 -35.50 51.74
CA LEU A 24 61.95 -34.15 52.24
C LEU A 24 60.85 -33.54 51.36
N PHE A 25 59.77 -34.27 51.13
CA PHE A 25 58.50 -33.59 50.92
C PHE A 25 58.29 -32.78 52.20
N CYS A 26 58.45 -31.45 52.07
CA CYS A 26 57.60 -30.54 52.81
C CYS A 26 56.24 -31.22 52.86
N ILE A 27 55.73 -31.51 54.06
CA ILE A 27 54.29 -31.60 54.23
C ILE A 27 53.83 -30.24 53.74
N GLN A 28 53.50 -30.12 52.44
CA GLN A 28 52.72 -29.01 51.95
C GLN A 28 51.50 -29.09 52.83
N ARG A 29 51.42 -28.14 53.77
CA ARG A 29 50.26 -27.90 54.62
C ARG A 29 49.11 -27.35 53.75
N ASP A 30 48.99 -27.84 52.52
CA ASP A 30 47.89 -27.63 51.61
C ASP A 30 46.89 -28.78 51.78
N ASN A 31 46.95 -29.53 52.90
CA ASN A 31 45.87 -30.44 53.26
C ASN A 31 44.68 -29.57 53.69
N PRO A 32 43.61 -29.49 52.86
CA PRO A 32 42.45 -28.65 53.14
C PRO A 32 41.67 -29.12 54.39
N TRP A 33 42.00 -30.32 54.88
CA TRP A 33 41.37 -30.98 56.03
C TRP A 33 42.20 -30.90 57.32
N ASP A 34 43.35 -30.22 57.34
CA ASP A 34 44.08 -29.96 58.58
C ASP A 34 43.33 -28.85 59.37
N PRO A 35 42.80 -29.13 60.58
CA PRO A 35 42.07 -28.15 61.37
C PRO A 35 42.93 -26.94 61.78
N GLN A 36 44.26 -27.02 61.71
CA GLN A 36 45.16 -25.87 61.90
C GLN A 36 45.25 -24.95 60.67
N ASN A 37 44.86 -25.42 59.50
CA ASN A 37 44.78 -24.63 58.26
C ASN A 37 43.37 -24.07 58.02
N GLY A 38 42.44 -24.29 58.95
CA GLY A 38 41.13 -23.67 58.92
C GLY A 38 41.22 -22.18 59.20
N CYS A 39 40.41 -21.38 58.50
CA CYS A 39 40.31 -19.96 58.77
C CYS A 39 39.89 -19.72 60.24
N PRO A 40 40.71 -19.07 61.09
CA PRO A 40 40.37 -18.88 62.49
C PRO A 40 39.04 -18.16 62.64
N GLN A 41 38.17 -18.61 63.56
CA GLN A 41 36.83 -18.04 63.73
C GLN A 41 36.81 -16.51 63.91
N PRO A 42 37.73 -15.88 64.68
CA PRO A 42 37.80 -14.42 64.77
C PRO A 42 38.07 -13.76 63.40
N TYR A 43 38.97 -14.33 62.60
CA TYR A 43 39.28 -13.82 61.27
C TYR A 43 38.13 -14.01 60.27
N LYS A 44 37.42 -15.15 60.33
CA LYS A 44 36.17 -15.38 59.58
C LYS A 44 35.13 -14.33 59.94
N HIS A 45 34.99 -14.00 61.23
CA HIS A 45 34.06 -12.98 61.70
C HIS A 45 34.41 -11.58 61.17
N ASP A 46 35.69 -11.20 61.17
CA ASP A 46 36.15 -9.92 60.63
C ASP A 46 35.85 -9.79 59.13
N ILE A 47 36.08 -10.84 58.34
CA ILE A 47 35.76 -10.85 56.90
C ILE A 47 34.24 -10.72 56.67
N ILE A 48 33.42 -11.42 57.48
CA ILE A 48 31.96 -11.30 57.42
C ILE A 48 31.53 -9.88 57.76
N ALA A 49 32.07 -9.28 58.82
CA ALA A 49 31.73 -7.93 59.26
C ALA A 49 32.07 -6.87 58.19
N GLU A 50 33.15 -7.08 57.42
CA GLU A 50 33.55 -6.23 56.30
C GLU A 50 32.66 -6.42 55.05
N THR A 51 32.38 -7.68 54.71
CA THR A 51 31.76 -8.03 53.42
C THR A 51 30.24 -7.98 53.47
N LYS A 52 29.63 -8.33 54.60
CA LYS A 52 28.17 -8.37 54.76
C LYS A 52 27.49 -7.02 54.44
N PRO A 53 27.99 -5.86 54.90
CA PRO A 53 27.39 -4.56 54.54
C PRO A 53 27.39 -4.29 53.03
N LEU A 54 28.39 -4.77 52.29
CA LEU A 54 28.47 -4.63 50.83
C LEU A 54 27.40 -5.49 50.13
N ILE A 55 27.24 -6.75 50.58
CA ILE A 55 26.19 -7.65 50.10
C ILE A 55 24.81 -7.06 50.42
N ASP A 56 24.58 -6.61 51.65
CA ASP A 56 23.32 -6.02 52.08
C ASP A 56 22.99 -4.75 51.29
N SER A 57 24.00 -3.92 50.96
CA SER A 57 23.83 -2.73 50.12
C SER A 57 23.42 -3.07 48.69
N SER A 58 24.07 -4.05 48.06
CA SER A 58 23.68 -4.53 46.72
C SER A 58 22.30 -5.19 46.73
N MET A 59 21.96 -5.96 47.78
CA MET A 59 20.63 -6.55 47.94
C MET A 59 19.55 -5.48 48.09
N SER A 60 19.79 -4.42 48.86
CA SER A 60 18.86 -3.29 48.98
C SER A 60 18.60 -2.58 47.64
N ARG A 61 19.61 -2.53 46.75
CA ARG A 61 19.44 -2.04 45.37
C ARG A 61 18.62 -2.98 44.52
N VAL A 62 18.83 -4.30 44.65
CA VAL A 62 17.98 -5.29 43.97
C VAL A 62 16.53 -5.14 44.43
N ASP A 63 16.28 -4.97 45.73
CA ASP A 63 14.94 -4.77 46.30
C ASP A 63 14.27 -3.49 45.79
N SER A 64 15.00 -2.37 45.65
CA SER A 64 14.42 -1.15 45.10
C SER A 64 14.00 -1.31 43.64
N LEU A 65 14.74 -2.10 42.85
CA LEU A 65 14.37 -2.45 41.48
C LEU A 65 13.10 -3.31 41.41
N ILE A 66 12.73 -4.07 42.46
CA ILE A 66 11.45 -4.81 42.52
C ILE A 66 10.26 -3.85 42.50
N THR A 67 10.36 -2.72 43.21
CA THR A 67 9.31 -1.69 43.18
C THR A 67 9.09 -1.17 41.76
N ILE A 68 10.19 -0.93 41.03
CA ILE A 68 10.14 -0.48 39.64
C ILE A 68 9.53 -1.57 38.74
N LEU A 69 9.91 -2.83 38.92
CA LEU A 69 9.32 -3.96 38.20
C LEU A 69 7.80 -4.00 38.36
N ASN A 70 7.30 -3.87 39.60
CA ASN A 70 5.87 -3.86 39.88
C ASN A 70 5.15 -2.70 39.19
N THR A 71 5.77 -1.51 39.15
CA THR A 71 5.22 -0.36 38.38
C THR A 71 5.09 -0.69 36.90
N PHE A 72 6.10 -1.31 36.29
CA PHE A 72 6.02 -1.71 34.88
C PHE A 72 5.01 -2.84 34.64
N GLN A 73 4.86 -3.78 35.57
CA GLN A 73 3.82 -4.82 35.48
C GLN A 73 2.42 -4.21 35.48
N GLN A 74 2.17 -3.20 36.34
CA GLN A 74 0.89 -2.49 36.33
C GLN A 74 0.67 -1.70 35.04
N LYS A 75 1.71 -1.04 34.51
CA LYS A 75 1.63 -0.38 33.19
C LYS A 75 1.33 -1.39 32.08
N TYR A 76 1.95 -2.57 32.10
CA TYR A 76 1.69 -3.62 31.12
C TYR A 76 0.24 -4.12 31.15
N ILE A 77 -0.31 -4.34 32.36
CA ILE A 77 -1.70 -4.75 32.55
C ILE A 77 -2.64 -3.66 32.03
N SER A 78 -2.41 -2.39 32.36
CA SER A 78 -3.26 -1.29 31.92
C SER A 78 -3.22 -1.11 30.39
N THR A 79 -2.05 -1.23 29.76
CA THR A 79 -1.93 -1.23 28.28
C THR A 79 -2.71 -2.39 27.66
N THR A 80 -2.64 -3.59 28.24
CA THR A 80 -3.37 -4.76 27.73
C THR A 80 -4.90 -4.58 27.81
N ILE A 81 -5.39 -3.97 28.90
CA ILE A 81 -6.82 -3.63 29.06
C ILE A 81 -7.23 -2.58 28.03
N TYR A 82 -6.44 -1.52 27.88
CA TYR A 82 -6.69 -0.47 26.89
C TYR A 82 -6.77 -1.05 25.47
N ASP A 83 -5.82 -1.91 25.09
CA ASP A 83 -5.79 -2.58 23.80
C ASP A 83 -7.08 -3.40 23.54
N SER A 84 -7.60 -4.06 24.56
CA SER A 84 -8.85 -4.82 24.46
C SER A 84 -10.05 -3.90 24.20
N ILE A 85 -10.17 -2.81 24.97
CA ILE A 85 -11.27 -1.84 24.83
C ILE A 85 -11.22 -1.18 23.45
N THR A 86 -10.03 -0.77 22.99
CA THR A 86 -9.88 -0.16 21.67
C THR A 86 -10.18 -1.13 20.54
N LYS A 87 -9.88 -2.43 20.68
CA LYS A 87 -10.27 -3.46 19.70
C LYS A 87 -11.79 -3.60 19.61
N GLU A 88 -12.49 -3.64 20.73
CA GLU A 88 -13.97 -3.73 20.76
C GLU A 88 -14.63 -2.49 20.14
N ALA A 89 -14.11 -1.29 20.44
CA ALA A 89 -14.56 -0.05 19.82
C ALA A 89 -14.32 -0.05 18.30
N ASN A 90 -13.15 -0.53 17.86
CA ASN A 90 -12.82 -0.67 16.44
C ASN A 90 -13.75 -1.66 15.73
N ASP A 91 -14.09 -2.79 16.36
CA ASP A 91 -15.02 -3.76 15.79
C ASP A 91 -16.44 -3.16 15.66
N SER A 92 -16.87 -2.35 16.62
CA SER A 92 -18.14 -1.62 16.55
C SER A 92 -18.18 -0.62 15.40
N ILE A 93 -17.12 0.17 15.19
CA ILE A 93 -16.98 1.09 14.06
C ILE A 93 -16.99 0.32 12.73
N TYR A 94 -16.29 -0.81 12.68
CA TYR A 94 -16.26 -1.67 11.49
C TYR A 94 -17.67 -2.12 11.10
N LEU A 95 -18.44 -2.66 12.04
CA LEU A 95 -19.81 -3.14 11.81
C LEU A 95 -20.76 -2.01 11.38
N LEU A 96 -20.66 -0.83 12.00
CA LEU A 96 -21.44 0.35 11.60
C LEU A 96 -21.19 0.71 10.13
N ASN A 97 -19.92 0.77 9.73
CA ASN A 97 -19.56 1.10 8.36
C ASN A 97 -19.97 0.01 7.36
N GLU A 98 -19.96 -1.28 7.73
CA GLU A 98 -20.54 -2.34 6.88
C GLU A 98 -22.06 -2.18 6.71
N SER A 99 -22.78 -1.77 7.76
CA SER A 99 -24.21 -1.44 7.66
C SER A 99 -24.46 -0.26 6.71
N ILE A 100 -23.62 0.78 6.75
CA ILE A 100 -23.71 1.92 5.82
C ILE A 100 -23.44 1.48 4.38
N LYS A 101 -22.43 0.62 4.16
CA LYS A 101 -22.16 0.06 2.83
C LYS A 101 -23.36 -0.69 2.28
N GLU A 102 -24.02 -1.49 3.11
CA GLU A 102 -25.22 -2.23 2.69
C GLU A 102 -26.37 -1.29 2.34
N LYS A 103 -26.59 -0.22 3.13
CA LYS A 103 -27.55 0.83 2.79
C LYS A 103 -27.21 1.50 1.45
N ASN A 104 -25.94 1.82 1.22
CA ASN A 104 -25.49 2.43 -0.04
C ASN A 104 -25.66 1.49 -1.24
N ARG A 105 -25.50 0.16 -1.09
CA ARG A 105 -25.83 -0.82 -2.15
C ARG A 105 -27.32 -0.82 -2.48
N ARG A 106 -28.19 -0.66 -1.49
CA ARG A 106 -29.64 -0.52 -1.73
C ARG A 106 -29.97 0.77 -2.46
N ILE A 107 -29.31 1.88 -2.10
CA ILE A 107 -29.42 3.15 -2.82
C ILE A 107 -28.98 2.99 -4.28
N ASP A 108 -27.87 2.29 -4.54
CA ASP A 108 -27.44 1.97 -5.90
C ASP A 108 -28.52 1.20 -6.67
N SER A 109 -29.08 0.16 -6.07
CA SER A 109 -30.15 -0.64 -6.68
C SER A 109 -31.38 0.21 -6.98
N LEU A 110 -31.84 1.02 -6.03
CA LEU A 110 -33.01 1.88 -6.20
C LEU A 110 -32.78 2.90 -7.33
N ASN A 111 -31.69 3.64 -7.23
CA ASN A 111 -31.36 4.72 -8.17
C ASN A 111 -31.04 4.21 -9.58
N SER A 112 -30.63 2.95 -9.74
CA SER A 112 -30.42 2.34 -11.06
C SER A 112 -31.72 1.95 -11.77
N THR A 113 -32.82 1.77 -11.02
CA THR A 113 -34.12 1.33 -11.55
C THR A 113 -35.11 2.46 -11.77
N THR A 114 -34.84 3.64 -11.21
CA THR A 114 -35.72 4.80 -11.33
C THR A 114 -35.46 5.55 -12.63
N GLY A 115 -36.49 5.58 -13.48
CA GLY A 115 -36.47 6.33 -14.74
C GLY A 115 -36.88 7.80 -14.59
N ASP A 116 -37.15 8.27 -13.36
CA ASP A 116 -37.59 9.63 -13.09
C ASP A 116 -36.81 10.31 -11.96
N CYS A 117 -36.91 11.64 -11.95
CA CYS A 117 -36.17 12.52 -11.05
C CYS A 117 -36.69 12.58 -9.62
N SER A 118 -37.77 11.89 -9.29
CA SER A 118 -38.52 12.14 -8.04
C SER A 118 -38.12 11.25 -6.86
N THR A 119 -37.33 10.20 -7.10
CA THR A 119 -37.18 9.07 -6.15
C THR A 119 -35.73 8.73 -5.79
N ILE A 120 -34.76 9.54 -6.21
CA ILE A 120 -33.33 9.24 -6.10
C ILE A 120 -32.75 9.70 -4.76
N GLN A 121 -31.89 8.86 -4.16
CA GLN A 121 -31.31 9.09 -2.84
C GLN A 121 -29.79 9.31 -2.87
N ASN A 122 -29.26 10.16 -1.98
CA ASN A 122 -27.81 10.27 -1.77
C ASN A 122 -27.27 9.07 -1.01
N LYS A 123 -26.00 8.72 -1.26
CA LYS A 123 -25.24 7.78 -0.43
C LYS A 123 -24.76 8.45 0.85
N ASP A 124 -24.73 7.68 1.93
CA ASP A 124 -24.18 8.10 3.21
C ASP A 124 -22.67 7.89 3.24
N THR A 125 -21.94 8.85 3.81
CA THR A 125 -20.49 8.73 4.05
C THR A 125 -20.20 7.76 5.20
N LEU A 126 -19.08 7.03 5.11
CA LEU A 126 -18.61 6.19 6.22
C LEU A 126 -18.07 7.08 7.35
N THR A 127 -18.50 6.78 8.57
CA THR A 127 -18.37 7.67 9.73
C THR A 127 -16.93 7.83 10.21
N ASP A 128 -16.35 6.79 10.81
CA ASP A 128 -15.11 6.88 11.60
C ASP A 128 -13.98 5.99 11.08
N SER A 129 -12.74 6.38 11.36
CA SER A 129 -11.55 5.53 11.18
C SER A 129 -11.33 4.67 12.43
N LEU A 130 -10.66 3.54 12.25
CA LEU A 130 -10.22 2.74 13.38
C LEU A 130 -9.06 3.44 14.11
N THR A 131 -9.05 3.34 15.43
CA THR A 131 -8.05 3.94 16.31
C THR A 131 -6.86 3.00 16.45
N LEU A 132 -5.65 3.51 16.21
CA LEU A 132 -4.41 2.76 16.41
C LEU A 132 -4.24 2.37 17.88
N LEU A 133 -3.80 1.14 18.08
CA LEU A 133 -3.45 0.63 19.40
C LEU A 133 -2.06 1.15 19.80
N PRO A 134 -1.88 1.65 21.04
CA PRO A 134 -0.60 2.17 21.51
C PRO A 134 0.41 1.04 21.70
N LEU A 135 1.67 1.30 21.33
CA LEU A 135 2.77 0.41 21.69
C LEU A 135 3.27 0.74 23.09
N PHE A 136 3.80 -0.26 23.79
CA PHE A 136 4.53 -0.06 25.02
C PHE A 136 5.90 0.56 24.69
N ASP A 137 6.11 1.79 25.14
CA ASP A 137 7.24 2.66 24.77
C ASP A 137 8.51 2.41 25.58
N ASP A 138 8.39 1.95 26.83
CA ASP A 138 9.51 1.85 27.78
C ASP A 138 10.31 0.53 27.72
N VAL A 139 10.37 -0.13 26.57
CA VAL A 139 11.08 -1.43 26.44
C VAL A 139 12.57 -1.31 26.77
N GLU A 140 13.20 -0.21 26.37
CA GLU A 140 14.63 0.01 26.63
C GLU A 140 14.89 0.28 28.12
N SER A 141 14.03 1.08 28.76
CA SER A 141 14.09 1.31 30.20
C SER A 141 13.97 0.00 30.99
N LEU A 142 13.05 -0.88 30.60
CA LEU A 142 12.90 -2.23 31.18
C LEU A 142 14.21 -3.03 31.09
N LYS A 143 14.86 -3.05 29.92
CA LYS A 143 16.12 -3.75 29.68
C LYS A 143 17.25 -3.17 30.53
N ASN A 144 17.31 -1.86 30.68
CA ASN A 144 18.31 -1.18 31.51
C ASN A 144 18.16 -1.49 33.00
N TYR A 145 16.93 -1.52 33.53
CA TYR A 145 16.70 -1.93 34.92
C TYR A 145 17.02 -3.41 35.14
N ARG A 146 16.64 -4.29 34.21
CA ARG A 146 17.04 -5.70 34.23
C ARG A 146 18.56 -5.88 34.25
N ASN A 147 19.28 -5.13 33.42
CA ASN A 147 20.75 -5.14 33.42
C ASN A 147 21.33 -4.63 34.74
N SER A 148 20.67 -3.66 35.39
CA SER A 148 21.08 -3.18 36.71
C SER A 148 20.97 -4.27 37.78
N VAL A 149 19.92 -5.11 37.74
CA VAL A 149 19.81 -6.30 38.62
C VAL A 149 20.96 -7.27 38.35
N ALA A 150 21.31 -7.52 37.08
CA ALA A 150 22.41 -8.40 36.71
C ALA A 150 23.78 -7.88 37.20
N VAL A 151 24.01 -6.56 37.13
CA VAL A 151 25.23 -5.93 37.63
C VAL A 151 25.35 -6.09 39.15
N GLU A 152 24.28 -5.82 39.91
CA GLU A 152 24.29 -6.01 41.36
C GLU A 152 24.43 -7.49 41.74
N SER A 153 23.86 -8.41 40.95
CA SER A 153 24.07 -9.86 41.10
C SER A 153 25.54 -10.25 40.99
N LEU A 154 26.26 -9.70 39.99
CA LEU A 154 27.67 -10.00 39.79
C LEU A 154 28.52 -9.46 40.94
N LYS A 155 28.21 -8.26 41.46
CA LYS A 155 28.89 -7.72 42.65
C LYS A 155 28.73 -8.63 43.85
N ILE A 156 27.51 -9.11 44.13
CA ILE A 156 27.25 -10.03 45.25
C ILE A 156 28.04 -11.34 45.08
N GLY A 157 28.06 -11.91 43.87
CA GLY A 157 28.87 -13.10 43.57
C GLY A 157 30.37 -12.88 43.79
N ASN A 158 30.90 -11.72 43.38
CA ASN A 158 32.29 -11.34 43.60
C ASN A 158 32.59 -11.15 45.09
N TYR A 159 31.70 -10.49 45.85
CA TYR A 159 31.86 -10.33 47.31
C TYR A 159 31.93 -11.67 48.03
N TYR A 160 31.08 -12.64 47.66
CA TYR A 160 31.18 -13.99 48.21
C TYR A 160 32.50 -14.69 47.83
N THR A 161 32.91 -14.57 46.56
CA THR A 161 34.13 -15.21 46.05
C THR A 161 35.39 -14.63 46.71
N ASP A 162 35.50 -13.32 46.77
CA ASP A 162 36.63 -12.60 47.38
C ASP A 162 36.74 -12.93 48.87
N ALA A 163 35.61 -12.97 49.58
CA ALA A 163 35.59 -13.39 50.98
C ALA A 163 36.04 -14.85 51.14
N ASP A 164 35.49 -15.78 50.36
CA ASP A 164 35.87 -17.19 50.45
C ASP A 164 37.35 -17.43 50.12
N GLN A 165 37.91 -16.71 49.14
CA GLN A 165 39.33 -16.81 48.78
C GLN A 165 40.25 -16.44 49.95
N ARG A 166 39.85 -15.47 50.78
CA ARG A 166 40.58 -15.08 52.00
C ARG A 166 40.59 -16.17 53.09
N CYS A 167 39.67 -17.14 53.01
CA CYS A 167 39.59 -18.30 53.89
C CYS A 167 39.61 -19.63 53.09
N SER A 168 40.37 -19.68 51.99
CA SER A 168 40.50 -20.91 51.22
C SER A 168 41.20 -21.99 52.06
N PRO A 169 40.72 -23.25 52.04
CA PRO A 169 39.67 -23.80 51.18
C PRO A 169 38.27 -23.85 51.79
N GLN A 170 38.10 -23.58 53.09
CA GLN A 170 36.82 -23.79 53.77
C GLN A 170 35.78 -22.69 53.47
N GLY A 171 36.23 -21.51 53.03
CA GLY A 171 35.40 -20.36 52.73
C GLY A 171 34.92 -19.60 53.97
N VAL A 172 34.24 -18.48 53.74
CA VAL A 172 33.73 -17.59 54.78
C VAL A 172 32.23 -17.78 54.99
N PHE A 173 31.47 -17.94 53.91
CA PHE A 173 30.02 -18.03 54.01
C PHE A 173 29.55 -19.47 53.84
N GLU A 174 28.59 -19.88 54.69
CA GLU A 174 27.96 -21.19 54.56
C GLU A 174 27.20 -21.29 53.22
N PRO A 175 27.18 -22.47 52.56
CA PRO A 175 26.53 -22.63 51.26
C PRO A 175 25.08 -22.16 51.23
N TRP A 176 24.29 -22.47 52.26
CA TRP A 176 22.88 -22.09 52.34
C TRP A 176 22.66 -20.57 52.31
N ALA A 177 23.60 -19.78 52.85
CA ALA A 177 23.50 -18.32 52.85
C ALA A 177 23.73 -17.76 51.45
N LYS A 178 24.69 -18.31 50.70
CA LYS A 178 24.93 -17.96 49.29
C LYS A 178 23.73 -18.35 48.44
N ASP A 179 23.27 -19.59 48.59
CA ASP A 179 22.16 -20.15 47.81
C ASP A 179 20.87 -19.37 48.04
N SER A 180 20.59 -18.98 49.29
CA SER A 180 19.42 -18.16 49.63
C SER A 180 19.46 -16.81 48.92
N THR A 181 20.58 -16.08 49.00
CA THR A 181 20.74 -14.77 48.36
C THR A 181 20.66 -14.87 46.84
N LEU A 182 21.37 -15.83 46.24
CA LEU A 182 21.38 -16.03 44.79
C LEU A 182 20.01 -16.51 44.26
N SER A 183 19.25 -17.26 45.05
CA SER A 183 17.90 -17.69 44.69
C SER A 183 16.92 -16.52 44.58
N ILE A 184 17.00 -15.54 45.49
CA ILE A 184 16.18 -14.32 45.42
C ILE A 184 16.51 -13.54 44.14
N ILE A 185 17.79 -13.33 43.85
CA ILE A 185 18.24 -12.60 42.66
C ILE A 185 17.79 -13.32 41.38
N LYS A 186 17.92 -14.64 41.34
CA LYS A 186 17.47 -15.46 40.21
C LYS A 186 15.97 -15.31 39.95
N LEU A 187 15.14 -15.29 40.99
CA LEU A 187 13.70 -15.04 40.86
C LEU A 187 13.41 -13.64 40.30
N GLN A 188 14.19 -12.63 40.69
CA GLN A 188 14.04 -11.27 40.16
C GLN A 188 14.41 -11.20 38.68
N LEU A 189 15.56 -11.74 38.29
CA LEU A 189 15.98 -11.80 36.89
C LEU A 189 14.94 -12.51 36.03
N PHE A 190 14.39 -13.64 36.51
CA PHE A 190 13.30 -14.34 35.82
C PHE A 190 12.04 -13.48 35.64
N SER A 191 11.65 -12.73 36.67
CA SER A 191 10.47 -11.86 36.62
C SER A 191 10.65 -10.70 35.62
N TRP A 192 11.84 -10.11 35.57
CA TRP A 192 12.20 -9.11 34.56
C TRP A 192 12.20 -9.69 33.14
N ASP A 193 12.85 -10.84 32.93
CA ASP A 193 12.91 -11.50 31.62
C ASP A 193 11.51 -11.89 31.13
N SER A 194 10.65 -12.37 32.03
CA SER A 194 9.25 -12.68 31.72
C SER A 194 8.46 -11.43 31.31
N LEU A 195 8.62 -10.31 32.02
CA LEU A 195 7.92 -9.07 31.69
C LEU A 195 8.37 -8.52 30.34
N ILE A 196 9.69 -8.45 30.09
CA ILE A 196 10.25 -7.99 28.81
C ILE A 196 9.69 -8.83 27.66
N LYS A 197 9.72 -10.15 27.79
CA LYS A 197 9.17 -11.06 26.77
C LYS A 197 7.68 -10.81 26.53
N ASN A 198 6.89 -10.62 27.57
CA ASN A 198 5.45 -10.35 27.45
C ASN A 198 5.16 -9.01 26.76
N VAL A 199 5.95 -7.98 27.07
CA VAL A 199 5.87 -6.66 26.43
C VAL A 199 6.26 -6.74 24.95
N GLU A 200 7.33 -7.47 24.61
CA GLU A 200 7.75 -7.66 23.21
C GLU A 200 6.69 -8.41 22.40
N ILE A 201 6.08 -9.46 22.97
CA ILE A 201 4.96 -10.19 22.35
C ILE A 201 3.76 -9.27 22.14
N LEU A 202 3.40 -8.45 23.13
CA LEU A 202 2.31 -7.49 23.02
C LEU A 202 2.57 -6.50 21.88
N ASN A 203 3.74 -5.83 21.89
CA ASN A 203 4.11 -4.86 20.85
C ASN A 203 4.12 -5.47 19.45
N SER A 204 4.62 -6.69 19.29
CA SER A 204 4.62 -7.39 18.00
C SER A 204 3.19 -7.62 17.50
N LYS A 205 2.30 -8.17 18.34
CA LYS A 205 0.89 -8.39 17.98
C LYS A 205 0.14 -7.09 17.70
N THR A 206 0.42 -6.06 18.48
CA THR A 206 -0.22 -4.75 18.35
C THR A 206 0.23 -4.04 17.06
N SER A 207 1.52 -4.12 16.73
CA SER A 207 2.07 -3.62 15.46
C SER A 207 1.45 -4.32 14.25
N GLU A 208 1.36 -5.66 14.29
CA GLU A 208 0.73 -6.44 13.22
C GLU A 208 -0.75 -6.06 13.03
N TYR A 209 -1.50 -5.95 14.13
CA TYR A 209 -2.90 -5.52 14.10
C TYR A 209 -3.07 -4.13 13.48
N ASN A 210 -2.24 -3.17 13.90
CA ASN A 210 -2.25 -1.80 13.38
C ASN A 210 -1.97 -1.77 11.87
N GLN A 211 -0.99 -2.53 11.40
CA GLN A 211 -0.63 -2.58 9.98
C GLN A 211 -1.69 -3.29 9.13
N GLN A 212 -2.10 -4.49 9.51
CA GLN A 212 -2.96 -5.33 8.67
C GLN A 212 -4.42 -4.89 8.73
N LYS A 213 -4.95 -4.63 9.93
CA LYS A 213 -6.38 -4.31 10.09
C LYS A 213 -6.64 -2.83 10.00
N ILE A 214 -5.93 -2.00 10.76
CA ILE A 214 -6.28 -0.57 10.87
C ILE A 214 -5.86 0.22 9.64
N ALA A 215 -4.60 0.11 9.21
CA ALA A 215 -4.12 0.85 8.05
C ALA A 215 -4.82 0.38 6.76
N GLY A 216 -4.96 -0.93 6.57
CA GLY A 216 -5.70 -1.52 5.46
C GLY A 216 -7.16 -1.08 5.42
N TYR A 217 -7.86 -1.09 6.55
CA TYR A 217 -9.24 -0.61 6.64
C TYR A 217 -9.35 0.89 6.34
N SER A 218 -8.50 1.71 6.96
CA SER A 218 -8.54 3.17 6.83
C SER A 218 -8.31 3.61 5.39
N PHE A 219 -7.43 2.90 4.67
CA PHE A 219 -7.25 3.09 3.24
C PHE A 219 -8.54 2.79 2.46
N LYS A 220 -9.11 1.58 2.61
CA LYS A 220 -10.34 1.17 1.91
C LYS A 220 -11.51 2.11 2.20
N ARG A 221 -11.63 2.58 3.45
CA ARG A 221 -12.64 3.56 3.85
C ARG A 221 -12.50 4.87 3.07
N ARG A 222 -11.29 5.41 2.93
CA ARG A 222 -11.04 6.63 2.15
C ARG A 222 -11.47 6.46 0.70
N THR A 223 -11.03 5.38 0.04
CA THR A 223 -11.43 5.07 -1.35
C THR A 223 -12.95 4.98 -1.49
N TYR A 224 -13.63 4.34 -0.54
CA TYR A 224 -15.09 4.23 -0.55
C TYR A 224 -15.78 5.59 -0.35
N ASN A 225 -15.28 6.43 0.56
CA ASN A 225 -15.80 7.78 0.77
C ASN A 225 -15.59 8.68 -0.45
N ASP A 226 -14.48 8.53 -1.17
CA ASP A 226 -14.25 9.27 -2.42
C ASP A 226 -15.21 8.82 -3.53
N SER A 227 -15.49 7.51 -3.64
CA SER A 227 -16.53 7.00 -4.54
C SER A 227 -17.92 7.53 -4.17
N ILE A 228 -18.29 7.54 -2.88
CA ILE A 228 -19.55 8.16 -2.40
C ILE A 228 -19.62 9.64 -2.75
N ARG A 229 -18.50 10.38 -2.61
CA ARG A 229 -18.46 11.81 -2.94
C ARG A 229 -18.66 12.05 -4.43
N THR A 230 -17.98 11.28 -5.27
CA THR A 230 -18.16 11.32 -6.73
C THR A 230 -19.62 11.00 -7.09
N TYR A 231 -20.21 9.99 -6.46
CA TYR A 231 -21.61 9.63 -6.64
C TYR A 231 -22.56 10.77 -6.26
N ASN A 232 -22.43 11.33 -5.05
CA ASN A 232 -23.29 12.40 -4.57
C ASN A 232 -23.08 13.70 -5.39
N ALA A 233 -21.88 13.95 -5.89
CA ALA A 233 -21.62 15.06 -6.82
C ALA A 233 -22.35 14.86 -8.15
N ALA A 234 -22.28 13.66 -8.74
CA ALA A 234 -23.05 13.30 -9.92
C ALA A 234 -24.56 13.42 -9.68
N PHE A 235 -25.03 13.03 -8.49
CA PHE A 235 -26.43 13.21 -8.10
C PHE A 235 -26.82 14.69 -7.95
N SER A 236 -25.94 15.53 -7.39
CA SER A 236 -26.21 16.97 -7.35
C SER A 236 -26.33 17.55 -8.75
N GLN A 237 -25.50 17.09 -9.70
CA GLN A 237 -25.64 17.46 -11.11
C GLN A 237 -26.94 16.93 -11.72
N TYR A 238 -27.39 15.74 -11.33
CA TYR A 238 -28.68 15.21 -11.74
C TYR A 238 -29.86 16.06 -11.27
N ASN A 239 -29.89 16.50 -10.01
CA ASN A 239 -30.97 17.37 -9.52
C ASN A 239 -31.03 18.69 -10.30
N ILE A 240 -29.87 19.23 -10.68
CA ILE A 240 -29.78 20.39 -11.56
C ILE A 240 -30.37 20.03 -12.93
N TYR A 241 -29.91 18.94 -13.55
CA TYR A 241 -30.38 18.44 -14.84
C TYR A 241 -31.91 18.27 -14.88
N CYS A 242 -32.50 17.68 -13.83
CA CYS A 242 -33.93 17.44 -13.71
C CYS A 242 -34.78 18.71 -13.61
N GLY A 243 -34.22 19.79 -13.07
CA GLY A 243 -34.90 21.08 -12.97
C GLY A 243 -34.84 21.93 -14.24
N LYS A 244 -34.18 21.45 -15.30
CA LYS A 244 -33.93 22.22 -16.53
C LYS A 244 -34.80 21.75 -17.68
N GLN A 245 -35.02 22.65 -18.63
CA GLN A 245 -35.67 22.30 -19.90
C GLN A 245 -34.71 21.39 -20.68
N ARG A 246 -35.15 20.15 -20.92
CA ARG A 246 -34.39 19.15 -21.66
C ARG A 246 -34.84 19.14 -23.11
N LEU A 247 -33.89 19.13 -24.03
CA LEU A 247 -34.18 18.89 -25.43
C LEU A 247 -34.40 17.41 -25.63
N ASN A 248 -35.52 17.05 -26.25
CA ASN A 248 -35.98 15.67 -26.41
C ASN A 248 -36.14 15.23 -27.88
N THR A 249 -35.92 16.14 -28.84
CA THR A 249 -36.03 15.84 -30.27
C THR A 249 -34.76 16.20 -31.00
N GLY A 250 -34.51 15.50 -32.11
CA GLY A 250 -33.29 15.73 -32.87
C GLY A 250 -33.20 17.10 -33.55
N GLU A 251 -34.34 17.63 -33.97
CA GLU A 251 -34.48 18.96 -34.57
C GLU A 251 -34.15 20.05 -33.55
N SER A 252 -34.77 20.02 -32.36
CA SER A 252 -34.48 21.00 -31.31
C SER A 252 -33.01 21.02 -30.90
N ILE A 253 -32.36 19.85 -30.81
CA ILE A 253 -30.92 19.76 -30.52
C ILE A 253 -30.08 20.42 -31.62
N ARG A 254 -30.41 20.16 -32.89
CA ARG A 254 -29.67 20.75 -34.02
C ARG A 254 -29.81 22.27 -34.04
N ASP A 255 -31.03 22.76 -33.84
CA ASP A 255 -31.33 24.19 -33.83
C ASP A 255 -30.61 24.88 -32.66
N SER A 256 -30.62 24.28 -31.47
CA SER A 256 -29.89 24.81 -30.33
C SER A 256 -28.37 24.78 -30.53
N ILE A 257 -27.79 23.72 -31.10
CA ILE A 257 -26.34 23.67 -31.39
C ILE A 257 -25.92 24.84 -32.28
N ALA A 258 -26.72 25.19 -33.29
CA ALA A 258 -26.43 26.32 -34.18
C ALA A 258 -26.44 27.68 -33.47
N GLN A 259 -27.04 27.77 -32.28
CA GLN A 259 -27.22 28.99 -31.50
C GLN A 259 -26.35 29.05 -30.24
N LEU A 260 -25.54 28.02 -29.95
CA LEU A 260 -24.72 28.00 -28.72
C LEU A 260 -23.68 29.12 -28.70
N GLU A 261 -23.72 29.90 -27.62
CA GLU A 261 -22.76 30.93 -27.24
C GLU A 261 -21.85 30.43 -26.10
N PRO A 262 -20.67 31.05 -25.89
CA PRO A 262 -19.80 30.73 -24.75
C PRO A 262 -20.56 30.79 -23.41
N GLY A 263 -20.35 29.79 -22.55
CA GLY A 263 -21.03 29.65 -21.26
C GLY A 263 -22.39 28.94 -21.30
N ASP A 264 -22.94 28.67 -22.49
CA ASP A 264 -24.21 27.97 -22.61
C ASP A 264 -24.16 26.53 -22.08
N THR A 265 -25.30 26.05 -21.59
CA THR A 265 -25.48 24.65 -21.19
C THR A 265 -26.69 24.05 -21.87
N LEU A 266 -26.45 22.98 -22.63
CA LEU A 266 -27.46 22.17 -23.29
C LEU A 266 -27.74 20.89 -22.48
N PHE A 267 -28.99 20.70 -22.08
CA PHE A 267 -29.44 19.49 -21.39
C PHE A 267 -30.17 18.58 -22.39
N LEU A 268 -29.62 17.40 -22.64
CA LEU A 268 -30.18 16.41 -23.55
C LEU A 268 -30.97 15.36 -22.77
N ASP A 269 -32.21 15.08 -23.17
CA ASP A 269 -33.04 14.06 -22.50
C ASP A 269 -32.50 12.63 -22.66
N SER A 270 -33.08 11.70 -21.91
CA SER A 270 -32.90 10.25 -22.08
C SER A 270 -33.44 9.80 -23.44
N MET A 271 -32.59 9.67 -24.45
CA MET A 271 -33.01 9.37 -25.82
C MET A 271 -31.93 8.69 -26.66
N THR A 272 -32.32 8.14 -27.80
CA THR A 272 -31.39 7.68 -28.84
C THR A 272 -31.46 8.60 -30.06
N LEU A 273 -30.34 9.24 -30.38
CA LEU A 273 -30.11 10.11 -31.52
C LEU A 273 -29.44 9.29 -32.64
N ASN A 274 -30.13 9.11 -33.76
CA ASN A 274 -29.71 8.26 -34.88
C ASN A 274 -29.28 9.06 -36.12
N TYR A 275 -28.91 10.33 -35.94
CA TYR A 275 -28.46 11.20 -37.01
C TYR A 275 -27.17 11.90 -36.59
N SER A 276 -26.36 12.28 -37.58
CA SER A 276 -25.06 12.89 -37.31
C SER A 276 -25.17 14.27 -36.68
N LEU A 277 -24.33 14.53 -35.69
CA LEU A 277 -24.14 15.85 -35.09
C LEU A 277 -22.77 16.38 -35.45
N ARG A 278 -22.71 17.68 -35.73
CA ARG A 278 -21.46 18.41 -35.94
C ARG A 278 -21.49 19.70 -35.14
N PHE A 279 -20.49 19.88 -34.30
CA PHE A 279 -20.23 21.12 -33.57
C PHE A 279 -19.17 21.92 -34.33
N THR A 280 -19.42 23.23 -34.45
CA THR A 280 -18.47 24.21 -35.01
C THR A 280 -18.38 25.47 -34.14
N ASN A 281 -18.86 25.38 -32.89
CA ASN A 281 -18.95 26.48 -31.94
C ASN A 281 -17.61 26.68 -31.22
N ILE A 282 -17.33 27.92 -30.81
CA ILE A 282 -16.07 28.30 -30.14
C ILE A 282 -16.44 28.95 -28.80
N GLY A 283 -16.07 28.32 -27.69
CA GLY A 283 -16.04 28.94 -26.37
C GLY A 283 -14.76 29.77 -26.18
N THR A 284 -14.78 30.75 -25.28
CA THR A 284 -13.69 31.72 -25.10
C THR A 284 -12.61 31.24 -24.13
N ASP A 285 -12.97 30.86 -22.90
CA ASP A 285 -12.04 30.40 -21.86
C ASP A 285 -12.67 29.40 -20.84
N THR A 286 -12.00 29.13 -19.72
CA THR A 286 -12.49 28.22 -18.68
C THR A 286 -13.74 28.70 -17.94
N SER A 287 -14.02 30.01 -17.94
CA SER A 287 -15.23 30.60 -17.34
C SER A 287 -16.44 30.39 -18.23
N ASP A 288 -16.23 30.39 -19.55
CA ASP A 288 -17.28 30.39 -20.56
C ASP A 288 -17.30 29.07 -21.37
N THR A 289 -17.09 27.95 -20.68
CA THR A 289 -17.16 26.61 -21.30
C THR A 289 -18.60 26.29 -21.71
N ILE A 290 -18.79 25.79 -22.93
CA ILE A 290 -20.08 25.26 -23.38
C ILE A 290 -20.25 23.84 -22.82
N PHE A 291 -21.36 23.58 -22.14
CA PHE A 291 -21.65 22.27 -21.56
C PHE A 291 -22.74 21.56 -22.35
N ILE A 292 -22.48 20.33 -22.79
CA ILE A 292 -23.47 19.44 -23.40
C ILE A 292 -23.65 18.24 -22.47
N ILE A 293 -24.76 18.22 -21.75
CA ILE A 293 -25.01 17.28 -20.65
C ILE A 293 -26.11 16.31 -21.07
N GLY A 294 -25.72 15.05 -21.26
CA GLY A 294 -26.62 13.93 -21.36
C GLY A 294 -27.17 13.48 -20.00
N SER A 295 -28.09 12.54 -20.06
CA SER A 295 -28.66 11.90 -18.89
C SER A 295 -27.62 11.10 -18.12
N PRO A 296 -27.50 11.26 -16.79
CA PRO A 296 -26.52 10.53 -15.97
C PRO A 296 -26.77 9.02 -15.89
N PHE A 297 -27.91 8.54 -16.38
CA PHE A 297 -28.17 7.10 -16.54
C PHE A 297 -27.50 6.49 -17.77
N MET A 298 -26.71 7.27 -18.52
CA MET A 298 -26.02 6.81 -19.73
C MET A 298 -27.00 6.29 -20.80
N ASN A 299 -28.19 6.89 -20.86
CA ASN A 299 -29.23 6.58 -21.81
C ASN A 299 -29.48 7.72 -22.82
N THR A 300 -28.70 8.81 -22.77
CA THR A 300 -28.52 9.72 -23.92
C THR A 300 -27.48 9.11 -24.85
N ARG A 301 -27.96 8.53 -25.95
CA ARG A 301 -27.16 7.73 -26.88
C ARG A 301 -27.12 8.38 -28.25
N LEU A 302 -25.94 8.48 -28.83
CA LEU A 302 -25.73 8.77 -30.24
C LEU A 302 -25.49 7.43 -30.96
N GLN A 303 -26.56 6.86 -31.53
CA GLN A 303 -26.55 5.50 -32.07
C GLN A 303 -27.62 5.28 -33.17
N PRO A 304 -27.25 4.77 -34.37
CA PRO A 304 -25.93 4.84 -34.99
C PRO A 304 -25.73 6.26 -35.52
N ALA A 305 -24.86 7.06 -34.90
CA ALA A 305 -24.65 8.44 -35.31
C ALA A 305 -23.17 8.79 -35.31
N ASN A 306 -22.70 9.37 -36.42
CA ASN A 306 -21.38 9.99 -36.44
C ASN A 306 -21.42 11.32 -35.69
N PHE A 307 -20.41 11.57 -34.87
CA PHE A 307 -20.31 12.77 -34.05
C PHE A 307 -19.02 13.52 -34.33
N PHE A 308 -19.12 14.80 -34.68
CA PHE A 308 -17.98 15.62 -35.08
C PHE A 308 -17.86 16.87 -34.21
N VAL A 309 -16.65 17.14 -33.74
CA VAL A 309 -16.25 18.41 -33.09
C VAL A 309 -15.17 19.00 -33.98
N SER A 310 -15.49 20.10 -34.65
CA SER A 310 -14.66 20.62 -35.75
C SER A 310 -14.39 22.10 -35.58
N ARG A 311 -13.12 22.47 -35.41
CA ARG A 311 -12.71 23.87 -35.13
C ARG A 311 -13.42 24.45 -33.91
N CYS A 312 -13.57 23.64 -32.87
CA CYS A 312 -14.23 24.06 -31.64
C CYS A 312 -13.22 24.41 -30.55
N ALA A 313 -13.64 25.24 -29.59
CA ALA A 313 -12.86 25.49 -28.39
C ALA A 313 -13.75 25.40 -27.14
N ASN A 314 -13.19 24.91 -26.03
CA ASN A 314 -13.80 24.97 -24.69
C ASN A 314 -15.23 24.40 -24.62
N ILE A 315 -15.40 23.15 -25.07
CA ILE A 315 -16.68 22.41 -25.00
C ILE A 315 -16.51 21.16 -24.14
N ARG A 316 -17.44 20.94 -23.21
CA ARG A 316 -17.48 19.76 -22.35
C ARG A 316 -18.71 18.91 -22.63
N PHE A 317 -18.49 17.64 -22.94
CA PHE A 317 -19.52 16.62 -23.10
C PHE A 317 -19.58 15.75 -21.85
N VAL A 318 -20.77 15.60 -21.27
CA VAL A 318 -20.95 14.90 -19.98
C VAL A 318 -22.06 13.87 -20.09
N ASN A 319 -21.83 12.63 -19.64
CA ASN A 319 -22.83 11.55 -19.58
C ASN A 319 -23.45 11.17 -20.93
N ILE A 320 -22.64 11.08 -21.99
CA ILE A 320 -23.10 10.72 -23.34
C ILE A 320 -22.50 9.39 -23.77
N VAL A 321 -23.32 8.56 -24.41
CA VAL A 321 -22.89 7.30 -25.03
C VAL A 321 -22.77 7.48 -26.55
N PHE A 322 -21.59 7.27 -27.10
CA PHE A 322 -21.28 7.29 -28.52
C PHE A 322 -21.14 5.85 -29.02
N SER A 323 -22.14 5.34 -29.75
CA SER A 323 -22.22 3.91 -30.04
C SER A 323 -22.75 3.57 -31.43
N GLY A 324 -22.24 2.47 -32.01
CA GLY A 324 -22.77 1.95 -33.28
C GLY A 324 -22.48 2.83 -34.50
N ALA A 325 -21.55 3.77 -34.43
CA ALA A 325 -21.21 4.61 -35.57
C ALA A 325 -20.57 3.80 -36.72
N SER A 326 -20.88 4.19 -37.96
CA SER A 326 -20.26 3.62 -39.16
C SER A 326 -18.83 4.09 -39.40
N GLY A 327 -18.33 5.00 -38.55
CA GLY A 327 -16.92 5.33 -38.41
C GLY A 327 -16.53 5.34 -36.94
N SER A 328 -15.92 6.45 -36.51
CA SER A 328 -15.55 6.68 -35.11
C SER A 328 -16.76 7.12 -34.27
N GLY A 329 -16.81 6.74 -32.99
CA GLY A 329 -17.90 7.15 -32.09
C GLY A 329 -17.96 8.67 -31.92
N ALA A 330 -16.81 9.30 -31.72
CA ALA A 330 -16.64 10.73 -31.86
C ALA A 330 -15.34 11.05 -32.61
N LYS A 331 -15.36 12.12 -33.39
CA LYS A 331 -14.18 12.65 -34.07
C LYS A 331 -13.97 14.12 -33.69
N VAL A 332 -12.81 14.42 -33.12
CA VAL A 332 -12.36 15.78 -32.79
C VAL A 332 -11.28 16.18 -33.79
N GLU A 333 -11.53 17.23 -34.57
CA GLU A 333 -10.69 17.58 -35.72
C GLU A 333 -10.48 19.09 -35.90
N TYR A 334 -9.49 19.42 -36.73
CA TYR A 334 -9.18 20.78 -37.18
C TYR A 334 -8.81 21.76 -36.06
N SER A 335 -7.79 21.43 -35.27
CA SER A 335 -7.25 22.34 -34.24
C SER A 335 -8.26 22.67 -33.16
N SER A 336 -9.13 21.71 -32.82
CA SER A 336 -10.03 21.91 -31.70
C SER A 336 -9.25 21.83 -30.38
N SER A 337 -9.56 22.70 -29.43
CA SER A 337 -8.84 22.79 -28.15
C SER A 337 -9.78 22.91 -26.96
N GLY A 338 -9.33 22.50 -25.77
CA GLY A 338 -10.20 22.54 -24.58
C GLY A 338 -11.45 21.67 -24.71
N ILE A 339 -11.40 20.62 -25.53
CA ILE A 339 -12.49 19.65 -25.68
C ILE A 339 -12.38 18.61 -24.58
N SER A 340 -13.44 18.40 -23.81
CA SER A 340 -13.43 17.43 -22.73
C SER A 340 -14.63 16.50 -22.76
N PHE A 341 -14.39 15.22 -22.45
CA PHE A 341 -15.42 14.21 -22.25
C PHE A 341 -15.35 13.71 -20.81
N GLU A 342 -16.45 13.83 -20.08
CA GLU A 342 -16.57 13.41 -18.69
C GLU A 342 -17.69 12.37 -18.53
N ASN A 343 -17.34 11.21 -17.97
CA ASN A 343 -18.27 10.10 -17.78
C ASN A 343 -18.97 9.69 -19.09
N CYS A 344 -18.21 9.63 -20.19
CA CYS A 344 -18.70 9.21 -21.49
C CYS A 344 -18.36 7.73 -21.79
N ILE A 345 -19.17 7.09 -22.63
CA ILE A 345 -18.92 5.74 -23.13
C ILE A 345 -18.81 5.77 -24.64
N PHE A 346 -17.73 5.20 -25.18
CA PHE A 346 -17.51 5.02 -26.61
C PHE A 346 -17.49 3.53 -26.90
N SER A 347 -18.52 3.00 -27.55
CA SER A 347 -18.66 1.54 -27.69
C SER A 347 -19.23 1.04 -29.01
N ASN A 348 -18.82 -0.14 -29.45
CA ASN A 348 -19.42 -0.81 -30.61
C ASN A 348 -19.39 0.05 -31.90
N ASN A 349 -18.41 0.94 -32.03
CA ASN A 349 -18.22 1.71 -33.25
C ASN A 349 -17.42 0.87 -34.26
N SER A 350 -17.71 1.01 -35.54
CA SER A 350 -17.08 0.17 -36.58
C SER A 350 -15.60 0.49 -36.80
N PHE A 351 -15.16 1.70 -36.45
CA PHE A 351 -13.76 2.11 -36.45
C PHE A 351 -13.27 2.38 -35.02
N SER A 352 -12.85 3.60 -34.71
CA SER A 352 -12.29 3.95 -33.40
C SER A 352 -13.37 4.41 -32.42
N GLY A 353 -13.17 4.22 -31.11
CA GLY A 353 -14.08 4.77 -30.10
C GLY A 353 -14.06 6.30 -30.14
N LEU A 354 -12.85 6.86 -30.07
CA LEU A 354 -12.57 8.28 -30.19
C LEU A 354 -11.42 8.50 -31.18
N GLU A 355 -11.62 9.41 -32.12
CA GLU A 355 -10.60 9.83 -33.10
C GLU A 355 -10.23 11.30 -32.87
N ILE A 356 -8.94 11.59 -32.74
CA ILE A 356 -8.38 12.91 -32.45
C ILE A 356 -7.40 13.28 -33.57
N VAL A 357 -7.75 14.31 -34.34
CA VAL A 357 -6.97 14.76 -35.50
C VAL A 357 -6.54 16.21 -35.29
N ASP A 358 -5.24 16.44 -35.10
CA ASP A 358 -4.65 17.76 -34.85
C ASP A 358 -5.43 18.56 -33.79
N SER A 359 -5.78 17.97 -32.65
CA SER A 359 -6.64 18.58 -31.63
C SER A 359 -6.24 18.14 -30.23
N ASP A 360 -6.69 18.86 -29.21
CA ASP A 360 -6.45 18.52 -27.81
C ASP A 360 -7.73 18.02 -27.14
N VAL A 361 -7.62 16.87 -26.44
CA VAL A 361 -8.75 16.25 -25.75
C VAL A 361 -8.41 15.85 -24.33
N GLU A 362 -9.31 16.20 -23.41
CA GLU A 362 -9.35 15.68 -22.04
C GLU A 362 -10.41 14.59 -21.88
N LEU A 363 -10.05 13.47 -21.28
CA LEU A 363 -10.94 12.38 -20.89
C LEU A 363 -10.94 12.17 -19.39
N LYS A 364 -12.13 12.14 -18.79
CA LYS A 364 -12.29 11.88 -17.36
C LYS A 364 -13.38 10.86 -17.12
N ASN A 365 -13.09 9.81 -16.35
CA ASN A 365 -14.06 8.77 -15.99
C ASN A 365 -14.71 8.10 -17.21
N CYS A 366 -14.00 7.98 -18.33
CA CYS A 366 -14.55 7.46 -19.58
C CYS A 366 -14.32 5.97 -19.77
N LYS A 367 -15.19 5.32 -20.56
CA LYS A 367 -15.03 3.92 -21.00
C LYS A 367 -15.01 3.85 -22.52
N ILE A 368 -14.04 3.13 -23.08
CA ILE A 368 -13.83 2.99 -24.52
C ILE A 368 -13.66 1.51 -24.84
N ILE A 369 -14.76 0.88 -25.29
CA ILE A 369 -14.86 -0.58 -25.32
C ILE A 369 -15.47 -1.14 -26.59
N ASN A 370 -15.03 -2.33 -27.02
CA ASN A 370 -15.66 -3.07 -28.13
C ASN A 370 -15.70 -2.31 -29.47
N ASN A 371 -14.69 -1.50 -29.79
CA ASN A 371 -14.63 -0.79 -31.08
C ASN A 371 -13.90 -1.63 -32.15
N GLY A 372 -14.30 -1.44 -33.41
CA GLY A 372 -13.87 -2.24 -34.55
C GLY A 372 -12.43 -1.98 -35.02
N ALA A 373 -11.80 -0.91 -34.55
CA ALA A 373 -10.38 -0.62 -34.73
C ALA A 373 -9.72 -0.34 -33.37
N SER A 374 -9.27 0.89 -33.13
CA SER A 374 -8.62 1.29 -31.89
C SER A 374 -9.63 1.80 -30.86
N GLY A 375 -9.31 1.76 -29.57
CA GLY A 375 -10.10 2.49 -28.59
C GLY A 375 -10.01 4.00 -28.83
N ILE A 376 -8.80 4.52 -28.72
CA ILE A 376 -8.46 5.91 -29.05
C ILE A 376 -7.49 5.91 -30.22
N GLU A 377 -7.74 6.76 -31.21
CA GLU A 377 -6.84 7.00 -32.33
C GLU A 377 -6.45 8.46 -32.43
N MET A 378 -5.15 8.73 -32.48
CA MET A 378 -4.59 10.07 -32.57
C MET A 378 -3.74 10.20 -33.83
N SER A 379 -4.08 11.16 -34.67
CA SER A 379 -3.32 11.48 -35.88
C SER A 379 -2.99 12.97 -35.94
N THR A 380 -1.91 13.29 -36.64
CA THR A 380 -1.52 14.68 -36.89
C THR A 380 -1.10 14.87 -38.33
N ASN A 381 -1.43 16.02 -38.91
CA ASN A 381 -0.91 16.47 -40.19
C ASN A 381 0.39 17.29 -40.04
N GLY A 382 0.99 17.30 -38.84
CA GLY A 382 2.27 17.94 -38.54
C GLY A 382 2.22 19.45 -38.31
N LYS A 383 1.03 20.06 -38.30
CA LYS A 383 0.87 21.52 -38.17
C LYS A 383 0.59 22.00 -36.75
N ASN A 384 -0.03 21.17 -35.92
CA ASN A 384 -0.42 21.53 -34.57
C ASN A 384 0.07 20.49 -33.57
N GLU A 385 0.16 20.89 -32.32
CA GLU A 385 0.28 19.94 -31.23
C GLU A 385 -1.01 19.15 -31.10
N ASN A 386 -0.89 17.85 -30.85
CA ASN A 386 -2.00 16.95 -30.56
C ASN A 386 -1.73 16.40 -29.16
N MET A 387 -2.67 16.60 -28.24
CA MET A 387 -2.54 16.18 -26.86
C MET A 387 -3.76 15.37 -26.40
N LEU A 388 -3.47 14.27 -25.70
CA LEU A 388 -4.44 13.53 -24.92
C LEU A 388 -4.08 13.66 -23.44
N TYR A 389 -5.00 14.20 -22.65
CA TYR A 389 -4.97 14.10 -21.20
C TYR A 389 -6.11 13.18 -20.75
N ALA A 390 -5.78 12.08 -20.09
CA ALA A 390 -6.80 11.13 -19.62
C ALA A 390 -6.59 10.78 -18.15
N LYS A 391 -7.70 10.78 -17.41
CA LYS A 391 -7.75 10.38 -16.02
C LYS A 391 -8.91 9.44 -15.77
N ASN A 392 -8.63 8.35 -15.04
CA ASN A 392 -9.62 7.35 -14.72
C ASN A 392 -10.29 6.79 -15.98
N LEU A 393 -9.52 6.12 -16.82
CA LEU A 393 -9.93 5.67 -18.15
C LEU A 393 -9.95 4.14 -18.24
N LEU A 394 -11.03 3.57 -18.76
CA LEU A 394 -11.07 2.16 -19.17
C LEU A 394 -11.01 2.05 -20.70
N VAL A 395 -10.02 1.34 -21.23
CA VAL A 395 -9.91 1.04 -22.67
C VAL A 395 -9.77 -0.46 -22.84
N ALA A 396 -10.79 -1.14 -23.36
CA ALA A 396 -10.76 -2.60 -23.42
C ALA A 396 -11.51 -3.22 -24.60
N HIS A 397 -11.14 -4.45 -24.96
CA HIS A 397 -11.83 -5.23 -25.99
C HIS A 397 -11.93 -4.52 -27.36
N ASN A 398 -11.00 -3.62 -27.68
CA ASN A 398 -10.93 -3.02 -29.01
C ASN A 398 -10.20 -3.97 -29.96
N LYS A 399 -10.68 -4.09 -31.21
CA LYS A 399 -10.20 -5.10 -32.15
C LYS A 399 -8.70 -4.97 -32.48
N LEU A 400 -8.19 -3.75 -32.51
CA LEU A 400 -6.78 -3.45 -32.76
C LEU A 400 -6.13 -2.99 -31.46
N TYR A 401 -5.81 -1.71 -31.36
CA TYR A 401 -5.05 -1.16 -30.24
C TYR A 401 -5.97 -0.60 -29.16
N GLY A 402 -5.51 -0.58 -27.91
CA GLY A 402 -6.19 0.24 -26.91
C GLY A 402 -6.08 1.71 -27.29
N ILE A 403 -4.85 2.20 -27.42
CA ILE A 403 -4.54 3.56 -27.87
C ILE A 403 -3.54 3.50 -29.02
N HIS A 404 -3.89 4.07 -30.16
CA HIS A 404 -3.02 4.25 -31.30
C HIS A 404 -2.66 5.73 -31.45
N SER A 405 -1.38 6.07 -31.43
CA SER A 405 -0.91 7.44 -31.63
C SER A 405 0.14 7.51 -32.72
N LEU A 406 -0.14 8.28 -33.76
CA LEU A 406 0.85 8.57 -34.79
C LEU A 406 1.94 9.46 -34.21
N SER A 407 1.61 10.60 -33.61
CA SER A 407 2.57 11.50 -32.96
C SER A 407 1.83 12.51 -32.09
N ALA A 408 1.60 12.18 -30.82
CA ALA A 408 0.92 13.06 -29.88
C ALA A 408 1.54 13.01 -28.49
N THR A 409 1.40 14.10 -27.75
CA THR A 409 1.72 14.12 -26.33
C THR A 409 0.60 13.40 -25.58
N VAL A 410 0.94 12.42 -24.74
CA VAL A 410 -0.05 11.59 -24.04
C VAL A 410 0.22 11.63 -22.54
N TYR A 411 -0.77 12.02 -21.76
CA TYR A 411 -0.76 11.98 -20.30
C TYR A 411 -1.92 11.11 -19.84
N ILE A 412 -1.63 9.98 -19.19
CA ILE A 412 -2.65 9.05 -18.71
C ILE A 412 -2.40 8.72 -17.25
N SER A 413 -3.44 8.87 -16.43
CA SER A 413 -3.42 8.49 -15.01
C SER A 413 -4.61 7.60 -14.65
N ASN A 414 -4.39 6.64 -13.77
CA ASN A 414 -5.44 5.75 -13.27
C ASN A 414 -6.22 5.04 -14.39
N ALA A 415 -5.52 4.49 -15.38
CA ALA A 415 -6.16 3.81 -16.50
C ALA A 415 -6.03 2.29 -16.43
N THR A 416 -7.02 1.59 -16.93
CA THR A 416 -6.91 0.16 -17.29
C THR A 416 -7.02 0.04 -18.81
N ILE A 417 -5.96 -0.44 -19.46
CA ILE A 417 -5.90 -0.69 -20.89
C ILE A 417 -5.69 -2.18 -21.09
N SER A 418 -6.75 -2.91 -21.41
CA SER A 418 -6.74 -4.38 -21.30
C SER A 418 -7.49 -5.11 -22.39
N ASP A 419 -7.07 -6.34 -22.70
CA ASP A 419 -7.79 -7.26 -23.59
C ASP A 419 -8.05 -6.65 -24.99
N ASN A 420 -7.13 -5.82 -25.50
CA ASN A 420 -7.20 -5.32 -26.89
C ASN A 420 -6.54 -6.33 -27.85
N GLY A 421 -7.03 -6.37 -29.09
CA GLY A 421 -6.66 -7.40 -30.08
C GLY A 421 -5.23 -7.31 -30.62
N LYS A 422 -4.52 -6.22 -30.34
CA LYS A 422 -3.09 -6.02 -30.58
C LYS A 422 -2.43 -5.42 -29.33
N ASP A 423 -1.74 -4.29 -29.47
CA ASP A 423 -1.01 -3.65 -28.38
C ASP A 423 -1.94 -2.85 -27.45
N GLY A 424 -1.57 -2.71 -26.19
CA GLY A 424 -2.27 -1.81 -25.26
C GLY A 424 -2.16 -0.36 -25.72
N ILE A 425 -0.94 0.14 -25.86
CA ILE A 425 -0.65 1.42 -26.50
C ILE A 425 0.38 1.21 -27.60
N PHE A 426 0.06 1.68 -28.81
CA PHE A 426 0.96 1.68 -29.95
C PHE A 426 1.28 3.12 -30.39
N LEU A 427 2.58 3.44 -30.40
CA LEU A 427 3.11 4.73 -30.87
C LEU A 427 3.89 4.52 -32.19
N ASP A 428 3.32 4.97 -33.30
CA ASP A 428 3.91 4.75 -34.63
C ASP A 428 5.11 5.70 -34.86
N ILE A 429 4.88 7.02 -34.80
CA ILE A 429 5.90 8.07 -34.93
C ILE A 429 6.05 8.81 -33.60
N ALA A 430 6.63 8.11 -32.62
CA ALA A 430 6.68 8.57 -31.24
C ALA A 430 7.75 9.66 -31.00
N THR A 431 7.45 10.90 -31.40
CA THR A 431 8.34 12.07 -31.26
C THR A 431 7.97 12.98 -30.09
N LYS A 432 6.88 12.67 -29.38
CA LYS A 432 6.31 13.48 -28.32
C LYS A 432 6.30 12.71 -26.98
N PRO A 433 6.33 13.41 -25.83
CA PRO A 433 6.34 12.77 -24.52
C PRO A 433 5.09 11.93 -24.25
N VAL A 434 5.27 10.80 -23.57
CA VAL A 434 4.20 9.95 -23.07
C VAL A 434 4.41 9.69 -21.58
N VAL A 435 3.49 10.19 -20.76
CA VAL A 435 3.51 10.03 -19.30
C VAL A 435 2.37 9.13 -18.89
N LEU A 436 2.71 8.02 -18.25
CA LEU A 436 1.75 7.03 -17.76
C LEU A 436 1.94 6.83 -16.27
N GLU A 437 0.88 7.03 -15.50
CA GLU A 437 0.93 6.92 -14.05
C GLU A 437 -0.21 6.08 -13.51
N TYR A 438 0.06 5.31 -12.44
CA TYR A 438 -0.97 4.58 -11.69
C TYR A 438 -1.88 3.73 -12.59
N SER A 439 -1.35 3.12 -13.65
CA SER A 439 -2.17 2.47 -14.68
C SER A 439 -1.80 0.99 -14.87
N ASN A 440 -2.79 0.21 -15.27
CA ASN A 440 -2.67 -1.20 -15.66
C ASN A 440 -2.73 -1.32 -17.18
N ILE A 441 -1.76 -2.01 -17.78
CA ILE A 441 -1.76 -2.35 -19.20
C ILE A 441 -1.58 -3.87 -19.33
N THR A 442 -2.69 -4.58 -19.50
CA THR A 442 -2.73 -6.01 -19.23
C THR A 442 -3.43 -6.82 -20.30
N PHE A 443 -3.07 -8.09 -20.45
CA PHE A 443 -3.82 -9.05 -21.29
C PHE A 443 -4.07 -8.60 -22.74
N ASN A 444 -3.25 -7.69 -23.28
CA ASN A 444 -3.35 -7.31 -24.70
C ASN A 444 -2.69 -8.40 -25.57
N ASN A 445 -3.25 -8.62 -26.75
CA ASN A 445 -2.86 -9.73 -27.62
C ASN A 445 -1.57 -9.47 -28.44
N ALA A 446 -0.84 -8.40 -28.12
CA ALA A 446 0.55 -8.19 -28.52
C ALA A 446 1.36 -7.59 -27.35
N TYR A 447 1.95 -6.41 -27.48
CA TYR A 447 2.70 -5.77 -26.41
C TYR A 447 1.80 -4.97 -25.48
N GLY A 448 2.23 -4.76 -24.23
CA GLY A 448 1.62 -3.73 -23.39
C GLY A 448 1.82 -2.34 -24.01
N LEU A 449 3.09 -1.99 -24.26
CA LEU A 449 3.51 -0.71 -24.82
C LEU A 449 4.43 -0.93 -26.03
N ARG A 450 4.03 -0.46 -27.20
CA ARG A 450 4.80 -0.58 -28.44
C ARG A 450 5.16 0.76 -29.05
N ARG A 451 6.38 0.85 -29.58
CA ARG A 451 6.89 1.97 -30.34
C ARG A 451 7.77 1.47 -31.48
N ASP A 452 7.55 1.97 -32.70
CA ASP A 452 8.25 1.47 -33.89
C ASP A 452 9.44 2.35 -34.34
N ASN A 453 9.69 3.50 -33.71
CA ASN A 453 10.83 4.37 -34.03
C ASN A 453 11.84 4.54 -32.88
N GLU A 454 13.11 4.77 -33.22
CA GLU A 454 14.24 4.89 -32.27
C GLU A 454 14.41 6.28 -31.63
N ALA A 455 13.35 7.09 -31.55
CA ALA A 455 13.46 8.39 -30.87
C ALA A 455 13.95 8.22 -29.41
N SER A 456 14.67 9.20 -28.89
CA SER A 456 15.17 9.20 -27.51
C SER A 456 14.03 9.09 -26.48
N ARG A 457 14.37 8.88 -25.20
CA ARG A 457 13.45 8.56 -24.09
C ARG A 457 12.20 9.47 -24.02
N ILE A 458 11.08 8.99 -24.57
CA ILE A 458 9.79 9.70 -24.54
C ILE A 458 8.87 9.24 -23.41
N PHE A 459 9.09 8.06 -22.85
CA PHE A 459 8.23 7.47 -21.83
C PHE A 459 8.65 7.89 -20.43
N SER A 460 7.71 8.43 -19.66
CA SER A 460 7.81 8.60 -18.21
C SER A 460 6.76 7.70 -17.55
N LEU A 461 7.22 6.68 -16.84
CA LEU A 461 6.35 5.65 -16.25
C LEU A 461 6.43 5.69 -14.72
N TYR A 462 5.27 5.81 -14.06
CA TYR A 462 5.22 5.87 -12.61
C TYR A 462 4.13 4.97 -12.04
N LYS A 463 4.50 4.02 -11.15
CA LYS A 463 3.55 3.05 -10.55
C LYS A 463 2.65 2.38 -11.61
N MET A 464 3.30 1.88 -12.64
CA MET A 464 2.66 1.14 -13.72
C MET A 464 2.67 -0.35 -13.42
N ASN A 465 1.66 -1.06 -13.88
CA ASN A 465 1.63 -2.52 -13.91
C ASN A 465 1.36 -2.99 -15.33
N ILE A 466 2.23 -3.86 -15.84
CA ILE A 466 2.12 -4.38 -17.19
C ILE A 466 2.27 -5.90 -17.09
N TYR A 467 1.20 -6.61 -17.38
CA TYR A 467 1.07 -8.04 -17.06
C TYR A 467 0.27 -8.79 -18.12
N GLY A 468 0.70 -10.01 -18.45
CA GLY A 468 -0.09 -10.93 -19.27
C GLY A 468 -0.28 -10.53 -20.75
N ASN A 469 0.48 -9.57 -21.27
CA ASN A 469 0.48 -9.24 -22.70
C ASN A 469 1.29 -10.30 -23.48
N THR A 470 0.80 -10.77 -24.63
CA THR A 470 1.30 -11.99 -25.29
C THR A 470 2.70 -11.85 -25.91
N SER A 471 3.04 -10.67 -26.44
CA SER A 471 4.35 -10.40 -27.07
C SER A 471 5.36 -9.77 -26.10
N GLY A 472 4.93 -9.42 -24.88
CA GLY A 472 5.78 -8.85 -23.83
C GLY A 472 5.32 -7.49 -23.31
N TYR A 473 6.08 -6.91 -22.38
CA TYR A 473 5.72 -5.63 -21.75
C TYR A 473 5.94 -4.43 -22.67
N PHE A 474 7.11 -4.40 -23.33
CA PHE A 474 7.63 -3.28 -24.12
C PHE A 474 8.46 -3.77 -25.30
N THR A 475 8.63 -2.92 -26.32
CA THR A 475 9.61 -3.11 -27.39
C THR A 475 10.68 -1.99 -27.45
N THR A 476 11.06 -1.36 -26.31
CA THR A 476 12.08 -0.28 -26.28
C THR A 476 12.96 -0.26 -25.01
N ASP A 477 14.07 0.50 -25.07
CA ASP A 477 15.26 0.45 -24.19
C ASP A 477 15.19 1.21 -22.84
N THR A 478 14.02 1.41 -22.22
CA THR A 478 14.01 2.08 -20.89
C THR A 478 13.01 1.46 -19.92
N LEU A 479 13.55 0.68 -18.98
CA LEU A 479 12.84 0.19 -17.81
C LEU A 479 12.99 1.18 -16.64
N HIS A 480 11.90 1.86 -16.32
CA HIS A 480 11.60 2.27 -14.95
C HIS A 480 10.96 1.09 -14.19
N SER A 481 10.81 1.20 -12.87
CA SER A 481 10.19 0.15 -12.04
C SER A 481 8.71 -0.06 -12.42
N VAL A 482 8.45 -1.00 -13.32
CA VAL A 482 7.11 -1.44 -13.70
C VAL A 482 6.79 -2.71 -12.90
N LEU A 483 5.61 -2.75 -12.30
CA LEU A 483 5.08 -3.94 -11.66
C LEU A 483 4.69 -4.97 -12.73
N ASN A 484 4.88 -6.23 -12.43
CA ASN A 484 4.46 -7.36 -13.26
C ASN A 484 3.66 -8.32 -12.39
N VAL A 485 2.45 -7.89 -12.04
CA VAL A 485 1.57 -8.57 -11.10
C VAL A 485 0.21 -8.76 -11.75
N ASP A 486 -0.34 -9.97 -11.60
CA ASP A 486 -1.71 -10.24 -12.03
C ASP A 486 -2.70 -9.35 -11.25
N PRO A 487 -3.49 -8.52 -11.93
CA PRO A 487 -4.49 -7.70 -11.26
C PRO A 487 -5.64 -8.51 -10.65
N HIS A 488 -5.82 -9.79 -11.00
CA HIS A 488 -6.97 -10.61 -10.60
C HIS A 488 -8.28 -9.81 -10.72
N TYR A 489 -8.65 -9.43 -11.94
CA TYR A 489 -9.87 -8.65 -12.14
C TYR A 489 -11.12 -9.40 -11.68
N VAL A 490 -12.15 -8.66 -11.24
CA VAL A 490 -13.41 -9.24 -10.76
C VAL A 490 -14.09 -10.05 -11.86
N ASN A 491 -14.36 -9.46 -13.04
CA ASN A 491 -14.94 -10.16 -14.17
C ASN A 491 -14.68 -9.41 -15.50
N LYS A 492 -13.59 -9.76 -16.19
CA LYS A 492 -13.22 -9.09 -17.45
C LYS A 492 -14.22 -9.29 -18.59
N ASP A 493 -14.91 -10.42 -18.63
CA ASP A 493 -15.85 -10.78 -19.69
C ASP A 493 -17.10 -9.88 -19.64
N GLU A 494 -17.44 -9.37 -18.45
CA GLU A 494 -18.51 -8.40 -18.21
C GLU A 494 -18.01 -6.94 -18.20
N ASN A 495 -16.77 -6.68 -18.62
CA ASN A 495 -16.11 -5.37 -18.53
C ASN A 495 -15.96 -4.84 -17.10
N ASP A 496 -15.83 -5.72 -16.11
CA ASP A 496 -15.53 -5.40 -14.72
C ASP A 496 -14.05 -5.65 -14.39
N TYR A 497 -13.27 -4.59 -14.61
CA TYR A 497 -11.85 -4.48 -14.37
C TYR A 497 -11.51 -3.95 -12.96
N ARG A 498 -12.44 -4.08 -11.99
CA ARG A 498 -12.08 -3.85 -10.59
C ARG A 498 -11.04 -4.90 -10.17
N ILE A 499 -10.02 -4.47 -9.44
CA ILE A 499 -8.99 -5.35 -8.89
C ILE A 499 -9.58 -6.12 -7.70
N GLN A 500 -9.43 -7.44 -7.66
CA GLN A 500 -9.86 -8.25 -6.52
C GLN A 500 -8.95 -8.03 -5.31
N ASN A 501 -9.49 -8.23 -4.10
CA ASN A 501 -8.75 -8.09 -2.84
C ASN A 501 -7.61 -9.11 -2.67
N THR A 502 -7.57 -10.15 -3.50
CA THR A 502 -6.51 -11.17 -3.54
C THR A 502 -5.27 -10.71 -4.31
N SER A 503 -5.39 -9.69 -5.17
CA SER A 503 -4.24 -9.15 -5.90
C SER A 503 -3.38 -8.27 -5.00
N LEU A 504 -2.06 -8.33 -5.20
CA LEU A 504 -1.11 -7.42 -4.55
C LEU A 504 -1.33 -5.95 -4.98
N LEU A 505 -2.10 -5.71 -6.03
CA LEU A 505 -2.40 -4.37 -6.54
C LEU A 505 -3.58 -3.69 -5.83
N TYR A 506 -4.40 -4.41 -5.06
CA TYR A 506 -5.70 -3.94 -4.54
C TYR A 506 -5.65 -2.61 -3.77
N ASN A 507 -4.53 -2.31 -3.11
CA ASN A 507 -4.36 -1.07 -2.33
C ASN A 507 -3.37 -0.06 -2.93
N LEU A 508 -2.94 -0.24 -4.19
CA LEU A 508 -1.92 0.61 -4.80
C LEU A 508 -2.47 1.81 -5.58
N ASN A 509 -3.80 2.02 -5.58
CA ASN A 509 -4.49 3.04 -6.39
C ASN A 509 -4.08 2.98 -7.86
N ILE A 510 -4.01 1.77 -8.41
CA ILE A 510 -3.58 1.50 -9.78
C ILE A 510 -4.76 1.01 -10.62
N GLY A 511 -4.85 1.47 -11.87
CA GLY A 511 -5.93 1.12 -12.77
C GLY A 511 -7.14 2.06 -12.73
N TYR A 512 -8.12 1.72 -13.56
CA TYR A 512 -9.45 2.33 -13.59
C TYR A 512 -10.20 2.10 -12.27
N ILE A 513 -10.77 3.19 -11.75
CA ILE A 513 -11.55 3.27 -10.52
C ILE A 513 -13.03 3.44 -10.91
N TYR A 514 -13.84 2.47 -10.50
CA TYR A 514 -15.28 2.41 -10.77
C TYR A 514 -16.10 3.37 -9.91
#